data_AF-A0A553DAC6-F1
#
_entry.id   AF-A0A553DAC6-F1
#
_cell.length_a   1.000
_cell.length_b   1.000
_cell.length_c   1.000
_cell.angle_alpha   90.00
_cell.angle_beta   90.00
_cell.angle_gamma   90.00
#
_symmetry.space_group_name_H-M   'P 1'
#
loop_
_entity.id
_entity.type
_entity.pdbx_description
1 polymer ?
#
loop_
_entity_poly.entity_id
_entity_poly.type
_entity_poly.pdbx_seq_one_letter_code
_entity_poly.pdbx_strand_id
1 'polypeptide(L)'
;MNVESIRINLNNFLIDFDNLTKNSLSQRPLWQLEEAIKSSSQNDYDNIKNLSVNEKILWLVVNNQHPFRQLVAKLKNKIDNNSELYELVKTVNDMSNGKFLDSIGVPDNSIYSEIIINLCDDLYKD
;
A
#
# COMPACT_ATOMS: atom_id res chain seq x y z
N MET A 1 14.19 10.36 -17.99
CA MET A 1 12.95 10.25 -17.18
C MET A 1 11.66 10.12 -18.00
N ASN A 2 11.07 8.92 -18.05
CA ASN A 2 9.71 8.71 -18.59
C ASN A 2 8.71 8.55 -17.43
N VAL A 3 7.90 9.58 -17.16
CA VAL A 3 6.86 9.60 -16.12
C VAL A 3 5.90 8.41 -16.24
N GLU A 4 5.71 7.90 -17.46
CA GLU A 4 4.86 6.73 -17.72
C GLU A 4 5.42 5.45 -17.11
N SER A 5 6.75 5.24 -17.15
CA SER A 5 7.39 4.08 -16.52
C SER A 5 7.17 4.09 -15.00
N ILE A 6 7.26 5.26 -14.37
CA ILE A 6 7.03 5.42 -12.93
C ILE A 6 5.56 5.11 -12.58
N ARG A 7 4.60 5.57 -13.40
CA ARG A 7 3.17 5.27 -13.24
C ARG A 7 2.89 3.77 -13.32
N ILE A 8 3.45 3.09 -14.31
CA ILE A 8 3.29 1.65 -14.51
C ILE A 8 3.83 0.90 -13.31
N ASN A 9 5.05 1.22 -12.87
CA ASN A 9 5.69 0.53 -11.75
C ASN A 9 4.90 0.75 -10.45
N LEU A 10 4.43 1.97 -10.17
CA LEU A 10 3.59 2.25 -9.00
C LEU A 10 2.27 1.47 -8.99
N ASN A 11 1.63 1.33 -10.15
CA ASN A 11 0.40 0.54 -10.25
C ASN A 11 0.69 -0.95 -10.01
N ASN A 12 1.78 -1.49 -10.58
CA ASN A 12 2.20 -2.87 -10.33
C ASN A 12 2.50 -3.11 -8.85
N PHE A 13 3.16 -2.16 -8.18
CA PHE A 13 3.45 -2.24 -6.76
C PHE A 13 2.19 -2.22 -5.87
N LEU A 14 1.18 -1.41 -6.20
CA LEU A 14 -0.10 -1.45 -5.49
C LEU A 14 -0.79 -2.80 -5.64
N ILE A 15 -0.76 -3.38 -6.84
CA ILE A 15 -1.34 -4.68 -7.12
C ILE A 15 -0.64 -5.76 -6.28
N ASP A 16 0.69 -5.76 -6.24
CA ASP A 16 1.46 -6.73 -5.46
C ASP A 16 1.20 -6.57 -3.95
N PHE A 17 1.15 -5.34 -3.45
CA PHE A 17 0.81 -5.04 -2.06
C PHE A 17 -0.60 -5.52 -1.69
N ASP A 18 -1.59 -5.25 -2.55
CA ASP A 18 -2.98 -5.68 -2.33
C ASP A 18 -3.09 -7.22 -2.38
N ASN A 19 -2.34 -7.89 -3.27
CA ASN A 19 -2.27 -9.34 -3.35
C ASN A 19 -1.63 -9.96 -2.10
N LEU A 20 -0.53 -9.41 -1.60
CA LEU A 20 0.12 -9.86 -0.36
C LEU A 20 -0.80 -9.68 0.84
N THR A 21 -1.47 -8.53 0.93
CA THR A 21 -2.45 -8.24 1.98
C THR A 21 -3.61 -9.24 1.92
N LYS A 22 -4.17 -9.47 0.73
CA LYS A 22 -5.24 -10.43 0.51
C LYS A 22 -4.84 -11.84 0.93
N ASN A 23 -3.64 -12.29 0.55
CA ASN A 23 -3.11 -13.59 0.92
C ASN A 23 -2.97 -13.72 2.44
N SER A 24 -2.39 -12.71 3.11
CA SER A 24 -2.28 -12.70 4.57
C SER A 24 -3.65 -12.78 5.25
N LEU A 25 -4.63 -11.98 4.79
CA LEU A 25 -5.99 -11.98 5.35
C LEU A 25 -6.73 -13.30 5.11
N SER A 26 -6.50 -13.96 3.96
CA SER A 26 -7.14 -15.24 3.63
C SER A 26 -6.75 -16.39 4.57
N GLN A 27 -5.62 -16.26 5.26
CA GLN A 27 -5.14 -17.24 6.24
C GLN A 27 -5.67 -16.96 7.66
N ARG A 28 -6.36 -15.83 7.87
CA ARG A 28 -6.89 -15.46 9.19
C ARG A 28 -8.27 -16.10 9.44
N PRO A 29 -8.57 -16.49 10.69
CA PRO A 29 -9.92 -16.90 11.05
C PRO A 29 -10.90 -15.73 10.92
N LEU A 30 -12.17 -16.05 10.62
CA LEU A 30 -13.22 -15.06 10.36
C LEU A 30 -13.35 -13.99 11.46
N TRP A 31 -13.25 -14.38 12.73
CA TRP A 31 -13.39 -13.45 13.84
C TRP A 31 -12.34 -12.33 13.83
N GLN A 32 -11.11 -12.61 13.37
CA GLN A 32 -10.07 -11.57 13.23
C GLN A 32 -10.38 -10.59 12.11
N LEU A 33 -11.00 -11.07 11.02
CA LEU A 33 -11.44 -10.20 9.93
C LEU A 33 -12.58 -9.28 10.42
N GLU A 34 -13.53 -9.84 11.17
CA GLU A 34 -14.66 -9.09 11.73
C GLU A 34 -14.21 -8.06 12.78
N GLU A 35 -13.23 -8.39 13.62
CA GLU A 35 -12.60 -7.43 14.52
C GLU A 35 -11.91 -6.29 13.77
N ALA A 36 -11.15 -6.60 12.71
CA ALA A 36 -10.48 -5.58 11.89
C ALA A 36 -11.48 -4.65 11.18
N ILE A 37 -12.63 -5.17 10.74
CA ILE A 37 -13.69 -4.34 10.13
C ILE A 37 -14.32 -3.44 11.20
N LYS A 38 -14.66 -3.98 12.38
CA LYS A 38 -15.22 -3.19 13.49
C LYS A 38 -14.29 -2.07 13.94
N SER A 39 -12.99 -2.37 14.08
CA SER A 39 -12.00 -1.38 14.51
C SER A 39 -11.79 -0.27 13.47
N SER A 40 -11.98 -0.59 12.18
CA SER A 40 -11.89 0.39 11.10
C SER A 40 -13.10 1.33 11.07
N SER A 41 -14.31 0.80 11.24
CA SER A 41 -15.55 1.60 11.29
C SER A 41 -16.73 0.77 11.79
N GLN A 42 -17.31 1.18 12.93
CA GLN A 42 -18.48 0.52 13.50
C GLN A 42 -19.71 0.62 12.58
N ASN A 43 -19.88 1.73 11.86
CA ASN A 43 -21.00 1.95 10.94
C ASN A 43 -20.89 1.08 9.67
N ASP A 44 -19.67 0.86 9.18
CA ASP A 44 -19.45 0.01 8.02
C ASP A 44 -19.61 -1.47 8.39
N TYR A 45 -19.23 -1.86 9.61
CA TYR A 45 -19.40 -3.24 10.06
C TYR A 45 -20.84 -3.75 9.94
N ASP A 46 -21.83 -2.92 10.24
CA ASP A 46 -23.24 -3.33 10.12
C ASP A 46 -23.66 -3.64 8.68
N ASN A 47 -23.02 -3.02 7.69
CA ASN A 47 -23.23 -3.29 6.27
C ASN A 47 -22.40 -4.48 5.77
N ILE A 48 -21.28 -4.79 6.43
CA ILE A 48 -20.29 -5.78 5.97
C ILE A 48 -20.43 -7.13 6.67
N LYS A 49 -21.05 -7.17 7.87
CA LYS A 49 -21.14 -8.38 8.71
C LYS A 49 -21.76 -9.58 7.99
N ASN A 50 -22.69 -9.35 7.07
CA ASN A 50 -23.39 -10.40 6.33
C ASN A 50 -22.70 -10.80 5.02
N LEU A 51 -21.59 -10.14 4.66
CA LEU A 51 -20.83 -10.49 3.46
C LEU A 51 -20.04 -11.78 3.64
N SER A 52 -19.71 -12.43 2.52
CA SER A 52 -18.84 -13.60 2.49
C SER A 52 -17.43 -13.24 2.98
N VAL A 53 -16.64 -14.27 3.32
CA VAL A 53 -15.23 -14.10 3.72
C VAL A 53 -14.45 -13.36 2.65
N ASN A 54 -14.64 -13.70 1.38
CA ASN A 54 -13.93 -13.07 0.26
C ASN A 54 -14.29 -11.59 0.12
N GLU A 55 -15.55 -11.24 0.26
CA GLU A 55 -16.01 -9.84 0.20
C GLU A 55 -15.50 -9.03 1.40
N LYS A 56 -15.46 -9.63 2.60
CA LYS A 56 -14.85 -9.03 3.79
C LYS A 56 -13.35 -8.75 3.57
N ILE A 57 -12.63 -9.70 2.98
CA ILE A 57 -11.21 -9.53 2.62
C ILE A 57 -11.04 -8.42 1.58
N LEU A 58 -11.85 -8.41 0.53
CA LEU A 58 -11.80 -7.35 -0.48
C LEU A 58 -12.07 -5.98 0.12
N TRP A 59 -13.06 -5.89 1.01
CA TRP A 59 -13.35 -4.65 1.73
C TRP A 59 -12.16 -4.20 2.56
N LEU A 60 -11.53 -5.11 3.32
CA LEU A 60 -10.35 -4.81 4.13
C LEU A 60 -9.16 -4.36 3.28
N VAL A 61 -8.94 -4.96 2.10
CA VAL A 61 -7.88 -4.54 1.17
C VAL A 61 -8.18 -3.14 0.61
N VAL A 62 -9.40 -2.89 0.14
CA VAL A 62 -9.81 -1.60 -0.43
C VAL A 62 -9.79 -0.47 0.60
N ASN A 63 -10.17 -0.77 1.84
CA ASN A 63 -10.21 0.19 2.94
C ASN A 63 -8.95 0.12 3.81
N ASN A 64 -7.90 -0.56 3.33
CA ASN A 64 -6.66 -0.69 4.06
C ASN A 64 -6.03 0.69 4.27
N GLN A 65 -6.07 1.18 5.50
CA GLN A 65 -5.47 2.46 5.90
C GLN A 65 -3.96 2.35 6.13
N HIS A 66 -3.32 1.25 5.70
CA HIS A 66 -1.88 1.07 5.82
C HIS A 66 -1.14 2.31 5.32
N PRO A 67 -0.21 2.88 6.11
CA PRO A 67 0.47 4.12 5.72
C PRO A 67 1.18 4.03 4.36
N PHE A 68 1.62 2.83 3.96
CA PHE A 68 2.14 2.56 2.61
C PHE A 68 1.15 2.95 1.50
N ARG A 69 -0.13 2.58 1.62
CA ARG A 69 -1.16 2.87 0.62
C ARG A 69 -1.41 4.38 0.48
N GLN A 70 -1.35 5.11 1.60
CA GLN A 70 -1.45 6.57 1.61
C GLN A 70 -0.27 7.23 0.90
N LEU A 71 0.95 6.71 1.09
CA LEU A 71 2.14 7.22 0.41
C LEU A 71 2.14 6.93 -1.09
N VAL A 72 1.73 5.74 -1.49
CA VAL A 72 1.59 5.44 -2.93
C VAL A 72 0.52 6.33 -3.56
N ALA A 73 -0.61 6.56 -2.89
CA ALA A 73 -1.62 7.51 -3.35
C ALA A 73 -1.07 8.95 -3.44
N LYS A 74 -0.28 9.38 -2.45
CA LYS A 74 0.39 10.70 -2.45
C LYS A 74 1.36 10.85 -3.62
N LEU A 75 2.17 9.83 -3.89
CA LEU A 75 3.12 9.82 -4.99
C LEU A 75 2.41 9.79 -6.35
N LYS A 76 1.36 8.97 -6.50
CA LYS A 76 0.52 8.95 -7.70
C LYS A 76 -0.11 10.31 -7.97
N ASN A 77 -0.65 10.97 -6.94
CA ASN A 77 -1.20 12.31 -7.06
C ASN A 77 -0.15 13.35 -7.50
N LYS A 78 1.09 13.27 -6.98
CA LYS A 78 2.18 14.13 -7.42
C LYS A 78 2.54 13.90 -8.90
N ILE A 79 2.56 12.65 -9.33
CA ILE A 79 2.80 12.29 -10.73
C ILE A 79 1.67 12.77 -11.65
N ASP A 80 0.42 12.61 -11.22
CA ASP A 80 -0.77 13.03 -11.97
C ASP A 80 -0.83 14.56 -12.14
N ASN A 81 -0.29 15.31 -11.17
CA ASN A 81 -0.21 16.77 -11.22
C ASN A 81 1.10 17.31 -11.81
N ASN A 82 1.96 16.47 -12.39
CA ASN A 82 3.26 16.87 -12.94
C ASN A 82 4.14 17.64 -11.92
N SER A 83 4.15 17.21 -10.66
CA SER A 83 5.08 17.74 -9.64
C SER A 83 6.52 17.68 -10.14
N GLU A 84 7.34 18.64 -9.68
CA GLU A 84 8.76 18.67 -9.97
C GLU A 84 9.47 17.39 -9.49
N LEU A 85 10.52 16.98 -10.22
CA LEU A 85 11.27 15.76 -9.94
C LEU A 85 11.76 15.67 -8.49
N TYR A 86 12.21 16.80 -7.91
CA TYR A 86 12.67 16.81 -6.52
C TYR A 86 11.58 16.38 -5.54
N GLU A 87 10.30 16.69 -5.81
CA GLU A 87 9.18 16.31 -4.96
C GLU A 87 8.86 14.83 -5.04
N LEU A 88 9.01 14.25 -6.24
CA LEU A 88 8.85 12.83 -6.48
C LEU A 88 9.94 12.06 -5.73
N VAL A 89 11.20 12.46 -5.93
CA VAL A 89 12.38 11.89 -5.25
C VAL A 89 12.26 12.00 -3.74
N LYS A 90 11.85 13.16 -3.22
CA LYS A 90 11.63 13.34 -1.78
C LYS A 90 10.56 12.38 -1.24
N THR A 91 9.44 12.25 -1.93
CA THR A 91 8.35 11.36 -1.50
C THR A 91 8.79 9.89 -1.50
N VAL A 92 9.64 9.50 -2.44
CA VAL A 92 10.18 8.14 -2.49
C VAL A 92 11.26 7.90 -1.44
N ASN A 93 12.11 8.88 -1.17
CA ASN A 93 13.06 8.80 -0.05
C ASN A 93 12.35 8.71 1.31
N ASP A 94 11.20 9.36 1.47
CA ASP A 94 10.35 9.20 2.65
C ASP A 94 9.82 7.75 2.76
N MET A 95 9.54 7.09 1.62
CA MET A 95 9.11 5.68 1.57
C MET A 95 10.25 4.69 1.86
N SER A 96 11.48 5.00 1.47
CA SER A 96 12.67 4.14 1.70
C SER A 96 13.41 4.43 3.00
N ASN A 97 12.94 5.40 3.79
CA ASN A 97 13.55 5.73 5.06
C ASN A 97 13.34 4.56 6.04
N GLY A 98 14.41 3.99 6.58
CA GLY A 98 14.34 2.91 7.57
C GLY A 98 13.40 3.19 8.74
N LYS A 99 13.33 4.45 9.22
CA LYS A 99 12.37 4.84 10.26
C LYS A 99 10.91 4.73 9.82
N PHE A 100 10.65 5.02 8.55
CA PHE A 100 9.32 4.85 7.97
C PHE A 100 9.00 3.36 7.82
N LEU A 101 9.93 2.56 7.29
CA LEU A 101 9.80 1.11 7.16
C LEU A 101 9.52 0.45 8.52
N ASP A 102 10.28 0.83 9.55
CA ASP A 102 10.05 0.41 10.94
C ASP A 102 8.66 0.83 11.42
N SER A 103 8.22 2.06 11.13
CA SER A 103 6.91 2.57 11.57
C SER A 103 5.72 1.84 10.95
N ILE A 104 5.91 1.19 9.80
CA ILE A 104 4.89 0.36 9.15
C ILE A 104 5.12 -1.14 9.39
N GLY A 105 6.05 -1.50 10.29
CA GLY A 105 6.35 -2.88 10.65
C GLY A 105 6.95 -3.70 9.50
N VAL A 106 7.64 -3.03 8.57
CA VAL A 106 8.33 -3.64 7.44
C VAL A 106 9.78 -3.92 7.86
N PRO A 107 10.17 -5.18 8.13
CA PRO A 107 11.56 -5.48 8.43
C PRO A 107 12.43 -5.26 7.19
N ASP A 108 13.69 -4.87 7.43
CA ASP A 108 14.69 -4.49 6.41
C ASP A 108 14.88 -5.51 5.27
N ASN A 109 14.46 -6.78 5.45
CA ASN A 109 14.58 -7.87 4.48
C ASN A 109 13.23 -8.46 4.04
N SER A 110 12.14 -7.70 4.17
CA SER A 110 10.83 -8.16 3.66
C SER A 110 10.66 -7.83 2.19
N ILE A 111 9.72 -8.51 1.53
CA ILE A 111 9.33 -8.19 0.16
C ILE A 111 8.95 -6.71 -0.04
N TYR A 112 8.50 -6.02 1.03
CA TYR A 112 8.18 -4.60 0.99
C TYR A 112 9.42 -3.70 0.93
N SER A 113 10.55 -4.10 1.54
CA SER A 113 11.79 -3.33 1.40
C SER A 113 12.35 -3.46 -0.02
N GLU A 114 12.31 -4.66 -0.62
CA GLU A 114 12.66 -4.86 -2.03
C GLU A 114 11.76 -4.05 -2.98
N ILE A 115 10.46 -4.04 -2.73
CA ILE A 115 9.48 -3.25 -3.50
C ILE A 115 9.84 -1.76 -3.47
N ILE A 116 10.18 -1.23 -2.30
CA ILE A 116 10.51 0.19 -2.13
C ILE A 116 11.88 0.51 -2.74
N ILE A 117 12.87 -0.38 -2.61
CA ILE A 117 14.19 -0.24 -3.22
C ILE A 117 14.08 -0.21 -4.75
N ASN A 118 13.30 -1.11 -5.35
CA ASN A 118 13.07 -1.13 -6.80
C ASN A 118 12.42 0.18 -7.28
N LEU A 119 11.50 0.73 -6.50
CA LEU A 119 10.87 2.03 -6.75
C LEU A 119 11.89 3.18 -6.73
N CYS A 120 12.81 3.19 -5.76
CA CYS A 120 13.92 4.15 -5.73
C CYS A 120 14.82 3.99 -6.96
N ASP A 121 15.25 2.77 -7.24
CA ASP A 121 16.15 2.44 -8.34
C ASP A 121 15.60 2.91 -9.69
N ASP A 122 14.32 2.70 -9.96
CA ASP A 122 13.66 3.15 -11.19
C ASP A 122 13.58 4.68 -11.31
N LEU A 123 13.58 5.40 -10.19
CA LEU A 123 13.60 6.86 -10.15
C LEU A 123 15.01 7.45 -10.32
N TYR A 124 16.05 6.70 -9.94
CA TYR A 124 17.45 7.16 -9.98
C TYR A 124 18.24 6.67 -11.20
N LYS A 125 17.74 5.70 -11.97
CA LYS A 125 18.42 5.11 -13.15
C LYS A 125 18.32 5.94 -14.45
N ASP A 126 17.78 7.15 -14.41
CA ASP A 126 17.42 7.95 -15.60
C ASP A 126 17.59 9.46 -15.39
#